data_AF-A0A1C4Z538-F1
#
_entry.id   AF-A0A1C4Z538-F1
#
_cell.length_a   1.000
_cell.length_b   1.000
_cell.length_c   1.000
_cell.angle_alpha   90.00
_cell.angle_beta   90.00
_cell.angle_gamma   90.00
#
_symmetry.space_group_name_H-M   'P 1'
#
loop_
_entity.id
_entity.type
_entity.pdbx_description
1 polymer ?
#
loop_
_entity_poly.entity_id
_entity_poly.type
_entity_poly.pdbx_seq_one_letter_code
_entity_poly.pdbx_strand_id
1 'polypeptide(L)'
;MVRREFRYRADGATASPRTMARTRQRRIHVDGVDYRWVVRHLDPGHVVVRVWHTVTRRGAPLEVRVAFDDPWLNFGPIVTAPPGRVAEVFSLTPVTPQLVAELVRAARDAGWQVDGVDGPRRFRLTPGRERLEPLPGAATR
;
A
#
# COMPACT_ATOMS: atom_id res chain seq x y z
N MET A 1 45.18 0.73 42.49
CA MET A 1 44.99 1.28 41.12
C MET A 1 45.12 0.11 40.14
N VAL A 2 44.01 -0.45 39.65
CA VAL A 2 44.02 -1.64 38.78
C VAL A 2 43.30 -1.28 37.49
N ARG A 3 44.04 -1.20 36.38
CA ARG A 3 43.49 -1.03 35.03
C ARG A 3 42.87 -2.35 34.58
N ARG A 4 41.57 -2.36 34.29
CA ARG A 4 40.92 -3.45 33.53
C ARG A 4 40.94 -3.06 32.05
N GLU A 5 41.78 -3.73 31.27
CA GLU A 5 41.66 -3.75 29.81
C GLU A 5 40.42 -4.55 29.41
N PHE A 6 39.45 -3.89 28.79
CA PHE A 6 38.38 -4.56 28.06
C PHE A 6 38.89 -4.89 26.66
N ARG A 7 39.22 -6.16 26.40
CA ARG A 7 39.43 -6.65 25.04
C ARG A 7 38.07 -6.77 24.35
N TYR A 8 37.84 -5.96 23.33
CA TYR A 8 36.72 -6.11 22.41
C TYR A 8 37.01 -7.29 21.46
N ARG A 9 36.21 -8.35 21.57
CA ARG A 9 36.22 -9.46 20.61
C ARG A 9 35.26 -9.08 19.49
N ALA A 10 35.79 -8.82 18.30
CA ALA A 10 34.98 -8.64 17.10
C ALA A 10 34.53 -10.03 16.62
N ASP A 11 33.40 -10.51 17.14
CA ASP A 11 32.72 -11.65 16.53
C ASP A 11 31.96 -11.15 15.31
N GLY A 12 32.39 -11.62 14.15
CA GLY A 12 31.81 -11.31 12.85
C GLY A 12 30.33 -11.66 12.82
N ALA A 13 29.49 -10.63 12.88
CA ALA A 13 28.07 -10.76 12.59
C ALA A 13 27.92 -11.08 11.11
N THR A 14 27.72 -12.36 10.80
CA THR A 14 27.11 -12.79 9.55
C THR A 14 25.84 -11.98 9.37
N ALA A 15 25.80 -11.15 8.32
CA ALA A 15 24.63 -10.37 7.97
C ALA A 15 23.44 -11.31 7.82
N SER A 16 22.57 -11.33 8.84
CA SER A 16 21.27 -11.99 8.73
C SER A 16 20.57 -11.40 7.51
N PRO A 17 20.00 -12.21 6.60
CA PRO A 17 19.23 -11.69 5.50
C PRO A 17 18.15 -10.79 6.10
N ARG A 18 18.20 -9.51 5.72
CA ARG A 18 17.27 -8.48 6.13
C ARG A 18 15.87 -9.05 5.91
N THR A 19 15.21 -9.50 6.98
CA THR A 19 13.88 -10.10 6.88
C THR A 19 12.96 -8.96 6.50
N MET A 20 12.77 -8.75 5.20
CA MET A 20 11.73 -7.85 4.72
C MET A 20 10.42 -8.37 5.30
N ALA A 21 9.72 -7.55 6.06
CA ALA A 21 8.40 -7.87 6.56
C ALA A 21 7.56 -8.33 5.36
N ARG A 22 7.17 -9.60 5.34
CA ARG A 22 6.39 -10.15 4.22
C ARG A 22 5.13 -9.31 4.08
N THR A 23 4.83 -8.85 2.87
CA THR A 23 3.58 -8.14 2.60
C THR A 23 2.40 -9.02 3.04
N ARG A 24 1.69 -8.61 4.09
CA ARG A 24 0.60 -9.39 4.67
C ARG A 24 -0.60 -9.35 3.73
N GLN A 25 -0.87 -10.47 3.07
CA GLN A 25 -2.09 -10.68 2.31
C GLN A 25 -3.29 -10.76 3.26
N ARG A 26 -4.34 -10.01 2.93
CA ARG A 26 -5.58 -9.90 3.72
C ARG A 26 -6.77 -10.37 2.88
N ARG A 27 -7.87 -10.71 3.54
CA ARG A 27 -9.15 -11.08 2.92
C ARG A 27 -10.19 -10.00 3.23
N ILE A 28 -11.16 -9.82 2.35
CA ILE A 28 -12.32 -8.95 2.56
C ILE A 28 -13.51 -9.48 1.76
N HIS A 29 -14.71 -9.38 2.34
CA HIS A 29 -15.97 -9.71 1.67
C HIS A 29 -16.67 -8.41 1.28
N VAL A 30 -17.02 -8.25 0.00
CA VAL A 30 -17.66 -7.04 -0.54
C VAL A 30 -18.80 -7.46 -1.46
N ASP A 31 -20.02 -7.07 -1.10
CA ASP A 31 -21.24 -7.26 -1.90
C ASP A 31 -21.41 -8.71 -2.41
N GLY A 32 -21.22 -9.69 -1.53
CA GLY A 32 -21.37 -11.11 -1.82
C GLY A 32 -20.13 -11.81 -2.39
N VAL A 33 -19.02 -11.07 -2.60
CA VAL A 33 -17.83 -11.58 -3.29
C VAL A 33 -16.59 -11.52 -2.39
N ASP A 34 -15.81 -12.62 -2.38
CA ASP A 34 -14.59 -12.73 -1.57
C ASP A 34 -13.34 -12.31 -2.33
N TYR A 35 -12.66 -11.29 -1.80
CA TYR A 35 -11.42 -10.76 -2.35
C TYR A 35 -10.24 -11.00 -1.43
N ARG A 36 -9.05 -11.01 -2.04
CA ARG A 36 -7.78 -10.87 -1.35
C ARG A 36 -7.11 -9.57 -1.76
N TRP A 37 -6.40 -8.96 -0.83
CA TRP A 37 -5.72 -7.70 -1.08
C TRP A 37 -4.40 -7.56 -0.33
N VAL A 38 -3.55 -6.69 -0.87
CA VAL A 38 -2.28 -6.26 -0.27
C VAL A 38 -2.08 -4.77 -0.50
N VAL A 39 -1.28 -4.17 0.37
CA VAL A 39 -0.72 -2.82 0.18
C VAL A 39 0.77 -2.97 -0.09
N ARG A 40 1.27 -2.26 -1.10
CA ARG A 40 2.69 -2.19 -1.43
C ARG A 40 3.11 -0.73 -1.53
N HIS A 41 4.31 -0.41 -1.03
CA HIS A 41 4.90 0.91 -1.29
C HIS A 41 5.22 1.02 -2.78
N LEU A 42 4.92 2.19 -3.36
CA LEU A 42 5.27 2.54 -4.72
C LEU A 42 6.40 3.56 -4.73
N ASP A 43 6.21 4.64 -3.98
CA ASP A 43 7.14 5.76 -3.80
C ASP A 43 6.90 6.38 -2.41
N PRO A 44 7.72 7.34 -1.94
CA PRO A 44 7.58 7.92 -0.61
C PRO A 44 6.22 8.58 -0.29
N GLY A 45 5.43 8.96 -1.32
CA GLY A 45 4.12 9.60 -1.16
C GLY A 45 2.94 8.72 -1.62
N HIS A 46 3.20 7.49 -2.06
CA HIS A 46 2.15 6.62 -2.58
C HIS A 46 2.34 5.15 -2.25
N VAL A 47 1.19 4.50 -2.06
CA VAL A 47 1.07 3.05 -2.01
C VAL A 47 0.16 2.57 -3.14
N VAL A 48 0.31 1.29 -3.50
CA VAL A 48 -0.61 0.58 -4.38
C VAL A 48 -1.40 -0.43 -3.56
N VAL A 49 -2.73 -0.30 -3.63
CA VAL A 49 -3.66 -1.32 -3.17
C VAL A 49 -3.92 -2.26 -4.34
N ARG A 50 -3.55 -3.53 -4.17
CA ARG A 50 -3.82 -4.56 -5.18
C ARG A 50 -4.88 -5.52 -4.66
N VAL A 51 -5.95 -5.70 -5.42
CA VAL A 51 -7.10 -6.54 -5.07
C VAL A 51 -7.33 -7.58 -6.16
N TRP A 52 -7.63 -8.82 -5.78
CA TRP A 52 -7.99 -9.89 -6.71
C TRP A 52 -9.03 -10.82 -6.09
N HIS A 53 -9.79 -11.48 -6.95
CA HIS A 53 -10.78 -12.46 -6.53
C HIS A 53 -10.13 -13.68 -5.87
N THR A 54 -10.80 -14.24 -4.86
CA THR A 54 -10.27 -15.42 -4.16
C THR A 54 -10.41 -16.69 -4.98
N VAL A 55 -11.47 -16.81 -5.79
CA VAL A 55 -11.82 -18.03 -6.51
C VAL A 55 -11.18 -18.06 -7.90
N THR A 56 -11.25 -16.95 -8.65
CA THR A 56 -10.68 -16.88 -9.99
C THR A 56 -9.21 -16.46 -9.92
N ARG A 57 -8.30 -17.45 -9.91
CA ARG A 57 -6.85 -17.23 -10.03
C ARG A 57 -6.42 -16.59 -11.36
N ARG A 58 -7.35 -16.42 -12.31
CA ARG A 58 -7.13 -15.88 -13.66
C ARG A 58 -7.68 -14.47 -13.87
N GLY A 59 -8.35 -13.87 -12.88
CA GLY A 59 -8.91 -12.53 -13.01
C GLY A 59 -7.85 -11.43 -12.98
N ALA A 60 -8.08 -10.37 -13.75
CA ALA A 60 -7.27 -9.15 -13.76
C ALA A 60 -7.29 -8.48 -12.37
N PRO A 61 -6.12 -8.32 -11.70
CA PRO A 61 -6.11 -7.65 -10.41
C PRO A 61 -6.44 -6.16 -10.60
N LEU A 62 -7.23 -5.63 -9.68
CA LEU A 62 -7.41 -4.19 -9.50
C LEU A 62 -6.15 -3.63 -8.83
N GLU A 63 -5.56 -2.60 -9.42
CA GLU A 63 -4.43 -1.86 -8.85
C GLU A 63 -4.82 -0.39 -8.68
N VAL A 64 -4.88 0.08 -7.44
CA VAL A 64 -5.22 1.47 -7.13
C VAL A 64 -4.04 2.17 -6.48
N ARG A 65 -3.54 3.23 -7.11
CA ARG A 65 -2.56 4.15 -6.50
C ARG A 65 -3.27 5.06 -5.51
N VAL A 66 -2.84 5.05 -4.26
CA VAL A 66 -3.40 5.84 -3.15
C VAL A 66 -2.30 6.73 -2.58
N ALA A 67 -2.61 8.01 -2.39
CA ALA A 67 -1.73 8.94 -1.69
C ALA A 67 -1.55 8.49 -0.23
N PHE A 68 -0.30 8.31 0.16
CA PHE A 68 0.11 7.94 1.51
C PHE A 68 1.59 8.31 1.71
N ASP A 69 1.83 9.35 2.50
CA ASP A 69 3.18 9.78 2.85
C ASP A 69 3.72 8.90 3.98
N ASP A 70 4.83 8.21 3.74
CA ASP A 70 5.42 7.31 4.73
C ASP A 70 5.85 8.10 5.98
N PRO A 71 5.25 7.84 7.16
CA PRO A 71 5.56 8.60 8.38
C PRO A 71 7.02 8.44 8.83
N TRP A 72 7.69 7.34 8.46
CA TRP A 72 9.08 7.11 8.85
C TRP A 72 10.06 7.87 7.97
N LEU A 73 9.73 8.04 6.69
CA LEU A 73 10.53 8.88 5.79
C LEU A 73 10.30 10.37 6.07
N ASN A 74 9.12 10.72 6.57
CA ASN A 74 8.72 12.11 6.84
C ASN A 74 8.73 12.47 8.33
N PHE A 75 9.36 11.65 9.19
CA PHE A 75 9.28 11.81 10.65
C PHE A 75 9.71 13.21 11.12
N GLY A 76 10.89 13.67 10.72
CA GLY A 76 11.44 14.98 11.10
C GLY A 76 10.51 16.15 10.74
N PRO A 77 10.08 16.26 9.47
CA PRO A 77 9.07 17.24 9.05
C PRO A 77 7.74 17.12 9.80
N ILE A 78 7.24 15.90 10.07
CA ILE A 78 5.96 15.68 10.76
C ILE A 78 6.03 16.18 12.21
N VAL A 79 7.10 15.88 12.95
CA VAL A 79 7.20 16.23 14.38
C VAL A 79 7.58 17.69 14.62
N THR A 80 8.11 18.38 13.60
CA THR A 80 8.47 19.81 13.69
C THR A 80 7.41 20.74 13.10
N ALA A 81 6.39 20.21 12.41
CA ALA A 81 5.31 21.01 11.85
C ALA A 81 4.41 21.62 12.94
N PRO A 82 3.84 22.82 12.73
CA PRO A 82 2.85 23.39 13.64
C PRO A 82 1.63 22.47 13.81
N PRO A 83 1.04 22.40 15.02
CA PRO A 83 -0.17 21.62 15.26
C PRO A 83 -1.28 21.99 14.26
N GLY A 84 -1.95 20.98 13.68
CA GLY A 84 -3.02 21.15 12.70
C GLY A 84 -2.56 21.29 11.24
N ARG A 85 -1.30 21.66 10.97
CA ARG A 85 -0.77 21.80 9.60
C ARG A 85 -0.35 20.48 8.95
N VAL A 86 -0.07 19.45 9.75
CA VAL A 86 0.43 18.16 9.26
C VAL A 86 -0.52 17.54 8.23
N ALA A 87 -1.82 17.56 8.50
CA ALA A 87 -2.83 16.98 7.60
C ALA A 87 -3.09 17.82 6.33
N GLU A 88 -2.65 19.08 6.29
CA GLU A 88 -2.73 19.93 5.08
C GLU A 88 -1.64 19.58 4.07
N VAL A 89 -0.49 19.08 4.56
CA VAL A 89 0.71 18.84 3.74
C VAL A 89 0.92 17.36 3.48
N PHE A 90 0.63 16.51 4.46
CA PHE A 90 0.89 15.07 4.39
C PHE A 90 -0.41 14.25 4.35
N SER A 91 -0.45 13.31 3.43
CA SER A 91 -1.47 12.27 3.32
C SER A 91 -1.14 11.10 4.26
N LEU A 92 -1.44 11.22 5.56
CA LEU A 92 -1.09 10.20 6.56
C LEU A 92 -2.19 9.16 6.84
N THR A 93 -3.39 9.34 6.28
CA THR A 93 -4.52 8.42 6.52
C THR A 93 -4.17 7.02 6.01
N PRO A 94 -4.22 5.96 6.84
CA PRO A 94 -3.84 4.62 6.39
C PRO A 94 -4.86 4.04 5.39
N VAL A 95 -4.45 2.99 4.67
CA VAL A 95 -5.38 2.14 3.91
C VAL A 95 -6.12 1.23 4.87
N THR A 96 -7.45 1.40 4.96
CA THR A 96 -8.33 0.61 5.83
C THR A 96 -9.11 -0.44 5.02
N PRO A 97 -9.63 -1.52 5.65
CA PRO A 97 -10.54 -2.43 4.97
C PRO A 97 -11.77 -1.73 4.39
N GLN A 98 -12.29 -0.70 5.08
CA GLN A 98 -13.40 0.11 4.57
C GLN A 98 -13.04 0.80 3.25
N LEU A 99 -11.89 1.47 3.19
CA LEU A 99 -11.40 2.08 1.96
C LEU A 99 -11.28 1.03 0.84
N VAL A 100 -10.77 -0.17 1.15
CA VAL A 100 -10.67 -1.25 0.16
C VAL A 100 -12.05 -1.67 -0.39
N ALA A 101 -13.07 -1.74 0.47
CA ALA A 101 -14.43 -2.05 0.02
C ALA A 101 -15.00 -0.94 -0.89
N GLU A 102 -14.79 0.32 -0.55
CA GLU A 102 -15.18 1.48 -1.35
C GLU A 102 -14.46 1.47 -2.72
N LEU A 103 -13.16 1.17 -2.73
CA LEU A 103 -12.38 1.04 -3.96
C LEU A 103 -12.89 -0.09 -4.86
N VAL A 104 -13.26 -1.24 -4.29
CA VAL A 104 -13.84 -2.37 -5.03
C VAL A 104 -15.17 -1.97 -5.67
N ARG A 105 -16.06 -1.31 -4.92
CA ARG A 105 -17.35 -0.83 -5.42
C ARG A 105 -17.18 0.16 -6.57
N ALA A 106 -16.41 1.22 -6.33
CA ALA A 106 -16.15 2.25 -7.33
C ALA A 106 -15.48 1.67 -8.59
N ALA A 107 -14.57 0.69 -8.45
CA ALA A 107 -13.97 0.02 -9.59
C ALA A 107 -14.98 -0.83 -10.38
N ARG A 108 -15.88 -1.55 -9.69
CA ARG A 108 -16.96 -2.32 -10.34
C ARG A 108 -17.92 -1.40 -11.10
N ASP A 109 -18.28 -0.26 -10.50
CA ASP A 109 -19.11 0.77 -11.16
C ASP A 109 -18.40 1.37 -12.39
N ALA A 110 -17.07 1.51 -12.32
CA ALA A 110 -16.24 1.90 -13.45
C ALA A 110 -16.04 0.76 -14.48
N GLY A 111 -16.66 -0.40 -14.29
CA GLY A 111 -16.65 -1.55 -15.21
C GLY A 111 -15.52 -2.54 -15.00
N TRP A 112 -14.83 -2.54 -13.85
CA TRP A 112 -13.85 -3.58 -13.54
C TRP A 112 -14.54 -4.94 -13.45
N GLN A 113 -14.23 -5.82 -14.39
CA GLN A 113 -14.77 -7.17 -14.45
C GLN A 113 -13.85 -8.11 -13.69
N VAL A 114 -14.38 -8.72 -12.64
CA VAL A 114 -13.64 -9.61 -11.73
C VAL A 114 -13.11 -10.86 -12.47
N ASP A 115 -13.84 -11.32 -13.48
CA ASP A 115 -13.52 -12.49 -14.30
C ASP A 115 -13.05 -12.12 -15.71
N GLY A 116 -12.76 -10.84 -15.96
CA GLY A 116 -12.26 -10.36 -17.24
C GLY A 116 -10.88 -10.94 -17.57
N VAL A 117 -10.66 -11.23 -18.86
CA VAL A 117 -9.37 -11.68 -19.42
C VAL A 117 -8.43 -10.50 -19.67
N ASP A 118 -8.92 -9.27 -19.55
CA ASP A 118 -8.14 -8.05 -19.75
C ASP A 118 -7.01 -7.93 -18.72
N GLY A 119 -5.96 -7.19 -19.07
CA GLY A 119 -4.84 -6.91 -18.16
C GLY A 119 -5.25 -6.17 -16.87
N PRO A 120 -4.33 -6.02 -15.89
CA PRO A 120 -4.61 -5.37 -14.62
C PRO A 120 -5.19 -3.97 -14.81
N ARG A 121 -6.31 -3.69 -14.14
CA ARG A 121 -7.00 -2.40 -14.25
C ARG A 121 -6.44 -1.42 -13.23
N ARG A 122 -5.91 -0.32 -13.72
CA ARG A 122 -5.18 0.66 -12.91
C ARG A 122 -5.97 1.93 -12.72
N PHE A 123 -6.11 2.32 -11.46
CA PHE A 123 -6.75 3.57 -11.08
C PHE A 123 -5.84 4.38 -10.17
N ARG A 124 -6.08 5.69 -10.14
CA ARG A 124 -5.59 6.59 -9.11
C ARG A 124 -6.77 7.03 -8.27
N LEU A 125 -6.63 6.98 -6.96
CA LEU A 125 -7.54 7.63 -6.04
C LEU A 125 -7.12 9.10 -5.90
N THR A 126 -8.06 10.03 -6.07
CA THR A 126 -7.82 11.47 -5.88
C THR A 126 -7.26 11.77 -4.48
N PRO A 127 -6.48 12.85 -4.27
CA PRO A 127 -5.87 13.18 -2.97
C PRO A 127 -6.87 13.19 -1.79
N GLY A 128 -8.10 13.67 -1.99
CA GLY A 128 -9.17 13.66 -0.99
C GLY A 128 -9.89 12.31 -0.78
N ARG A 129 -9.49 11.26 -1.51
CA ARG A 129 -10.11 9.93 -1.51
C ARG A 129 -11.56 9.86 -2.00
N GLU A 130 -12.00 10.86 -2.74
CA GLU A 130 -13.39 11.01 -3.17
C GLU A 130 -13.71 10.26 -4.47
N ARG A 131 -12.74 10.16 -5.39
CA ARG A 131 -12.98 9.61 -6.74
C ARG A 131 -11.83 8.73 -7.23
N LEU A 132 -12.20 7.68 -7.95
CA LEU A 132 -11.28 6.89 -8.77
C LEU A 132 -11.17 7.45 -10.18
N GLU A 133 -9.94 7.64 -10.63
CA GLU A 133 -9.62 8.07 -11.99
C GLU A 133 -8.84 6.96 -12.70
N PRO A 134 -9.19 6.57 -13.93
CA PRO A 134 -8.43 5.58 -14.68
C PRO A 134 -7.03 6.11 -14.99
N LEU A 135 -6.01 5.28 -14.82
CA LEU A 135 -4.65 5.63 -15.25
C LEU A 135 -4.46 5.28 -16.73
N PRO A 136 -3.92 6.20 -17.56
CA PRO A 136 -3.65 5.91 -18.97
C PRO A 136 -2.64 4.76 -19.11
N GLY A 137 -2.91 3.84 -20.03
CA GLY A 137 -2.09 2.63 -20.27
C GLY A 137 -2.60 1.34 -19.60
N ALA A 138 -3.82 1.31 -19.07
CA ALA A 138 -4.45 0.12 -18.47
C ALA A 138 -5.12 -0.84 -19.48
N ALA A 139 -4.85 -0.67 -20.78
CA ALA A 139 -5.27 -1.60 -21.82
C ALA A 139 -4.12 -1.81 -22.80
N THR A 140 -3.20 -2.71 -22.48
CA THR A 140 -2.25 -3.19 -23.48
C THR A 140 -2.05 -4.70 -23.34
N ARG A 141 -2.74 -5.41 -24.24
CA ARG A 141 -2.58 -6.79 -24.70
C ARG A 141 -2.82 -7.93 -23.74
#